data_AF-A0A662W7D5-F1
#
_entry.id   AF-A0A662W7D5-F1
#
_cell.length_a   1.000
_cell.length_b   1.000
_cell.length_c   1.000
_cell.angle_alpha   90.00
_cell.angle_beta   90.00
_cell.angle_gamma   90.00
#
_symmetry.space_group_name_H-M   'P 1'
#
loop_
_entity.id
_entity.type
_entity.pdbx_description
1 polymer ?
#
loop_
_entity_poly.entity_id
_entity_poly.type
_entity_poly.pdbx_seq_one_letter_code
_entity_poly.pdbx_strand_id
1 'polypeptide(L)' 'MSTPELLNAIYEELKVIKEELKRLNSKIELIEASLIQEEEVSREEVEELDELSRETRENGIPWEKLKTELGL' A
#
# COMPACT_ATOMS: atom_id res chain seq x y z
N MET A 1 0.60 10.33 -43.76
CA MET A 1 0.61 9.38 -42.64
C MET A 1 -0.21 8.17 -43.07
N SER A 2 0.36 6.98 -43.02
CA SER A 2 -0.36 5.75 -43.32
C SER A 2 -1.27 5.35 -42.15
N THR A 3 -2.34 4.60 -42.40
CA THR A 3 -3.25 4.09 -41.35
C THR A 3 -2.51 3.36 -40.21
N PRO A 4 -1.46 2.55 -40.49
CA PRO A 4 -0.64 1.93 -39.45
C PRO A 4 0.16 2.92 -38.60
N GLU A 5 0.71 3.98 -39.20
CA GLU A 5 1.44 5.03 -38.47
C GLU A 5 0.51 5.77 -37.50
N LEU A 6 -0.71 6.08 -37.95
CA LEU A 6 -1.72 6.73 -37.11
C LEU A 6 -2.14 5.84 -35.93
N LEU A 7 -2.34 4.54 -36.18
CA LEU A 7 -2.71 3.58 -35.14
C LEU A 7 -1.60 3.45 -34.07
N ASN A 8 -0.35 3.46 -34.51
CA ASN A 8 0.80 3.40 -33.61
C ASN A 8 0.94 4.68 -32.76
N ALA A 9 0.73 5.85 -33.36
CA ALA A 9 0.73 7.11 -32.63
C ALA A 9 -0.34 7.15 -31.53
N ILE A 10 -1.56 6.73 -31.86
CA ILE A 10 -2.67 6.61 -30.89
C ILE A 10 -2.31 5.63 -29.76
N TYR A 11 -1.68 4.50 -30.10
CA TYR A 11 -1.29 3.51 -29.09
C TYR A 11 -0.26 4.04 -28.09
N GLU A 12 0.74 4.78 -28.55
CA GLU A 12 1.75 5.39 -27.67
C GLU A 12 1.15 6.51 -26.80
N GLU A 13 0.22 7.32 -27.33
CA GLU A 13 -0.52 8.27 -26.51
C GLU A 13 -1.34 7.59 -25.41
N LEU A 14 -2.02 6.47 -25.74
CA LEU A 14 -2.79 5.70 -24.75
C LEU A 14 -1.92 5.10 -23.64
N LYS A 15 -0.67 4.72 -23.94
CA LYS A 15 0.28 4.27 -22.91
C LYS A 15 0.60 5.39 -21.92
N VAL A 16 0.91 6.58 -22.42
CA VAL A 16 1.21 7.75 -21.58
C VAL A 16 0.01 8.09 -20.70
N ILE A 17 -1.19 8.11 -21.28
CA ILE A 17 -2.44 8.35 -20.52
C ILE A 17 -2.62 7.30 -19.41
N LYS A 18 -2.37 6.02 -19.71
CA LYS A 18 -2.47 4.93 -18.73
C LYS A 18 -1.49 5.11 -17.56
N GLU A 19 -0.26 5.55 -17.84
CA GLU A 19 0.72 5.82 -16.79
C GLU A 19 0.33 7.01 -15.91
N GLU A 20 -0.18 8.08 -16.52
CA GLU A 20 -0.64 9.25 -15.75
C GLU A 20 -1.86 8.91 -14.89
N LEU A 21 -2.79 8.10 -15.40
CA LEU A 21 -3.92 7.59 -14.61
C LEU A 21 -3.47 6.78 -13.40
N LYS A 22 -2.47 5.89 -13.57
CA LYS A 22 -1.89 5.15 -12.44
C LYS A 22 -1.28 6.09 -11.41
N ARG A 23 -0.53 7.11 -11.86
CA ARG A 23 0.09 8.10 -10.98
C ARG A 23 -0.95 8.89 -10.19
N LEU A 24 -2.05 9.28 -10.83
CA LEU A 24 -3.16 9.96 -10.18
C LEU A 24 -3.83 9.04 -9.15
N ASN A 25 -4.05 7.77 -9.47
CA ASN A 25 -4.64 6.80 -8.54
C ASN A 25 -3.79 6.67 -7.26
N SER A 26 -2.47 6.51 -7.39
CA SER A 26 -1.59 6.44 -6.21
C SER A 26 -1.61 7.72 -5.37
N LYS A 27 -1.78 8.90 -6.00
CA LYS A 27 -1.95 10.16 -5.25
C LYS A 27 -3.28 10.21 -4.50
N ILE A 28 -4.36 9.70 -5.10
CA ILE A 28 -5.67 9.60 -4.47
C ILE A 28 -5.58 8.69 -3.25
N GLU A 29 -4.98 7.50 -3.39
CA GLU A 29 -4.78 6.55 -2.28
C GLU A 29 -4.01 7.19 -1.11
N LEU A 30 -2.98 7.98 -1.39
CA LEU A 30 -2.24 8.72 -0.35
C LEU A 30 -3.09 9.79 0.34
N ILE A 31 -3.91 10.52 -0.43
CA ILE A 31 -4.81 11.53 0.12
C ILE A 31 -5.89 10.86 0.98
N GLU A 32 -6.49 9.78 0.49
CA GLU A 32 -7.49 9.00 1.24
C GLU A 32 -6.90 8.48 2.55
N ALA A 33 -5.67 7.95 2.53
CA ALA A 33 -4.96 7.55 3.73
C ALA A 33 -4.74 8.72 4.71
N SER A 34 -4.43 9.92 4.21
CA SER A 34 -4.26 11.12 5.03
C SER A 34 -5.57 11.71 5.58
N LEU A 35 -6.70 11.38 4.95
CA LEU A 35 -8.04 11.79 5.40
C LEU A 35 -8.58 10.86 6.49
N ILE A 36 -7.96 9.69 6.70
CA ILE A 36 -8.24 8.86 7.86
C ILE A 36 -7.83 9.68 9.08
N GLN A 37 -8.81 10.09 9.90
CA GLN A 37 -8.53 10.77 11.16
C GLN A 37 -7.67 9.85 12.01
N GLU A 38 -6.48 10.31 12.36
CA GLU A 38 -5.68 9.65 13.39
C GLU A 38 -6.46 9.76 14.71
N GLU A 39 -6.71 8.61 15.33
CA GLU A 39 -7.26 8.57 16.68
C GLU A 39 -6.16 8.98 17.65
N GLU A 40 -6.42 9.97 18.51
CA GLU A 40 -5.47 10.35 19.55
C GLU A 40 -5.35 9.18 20.53
N VAL A 41 -4.20 8.50 20.50
CA VAL A 41 -3.91 7.42 21.44
C VAL A 41 -3.64 8.03 22.81
N SER A 42 -4.42 7.61 23.81
CA SER A 42 -4.19 8.04 25.19
C SER A 42 -2.86 7.49 25.71
N ARG A 43 -2.33 8.11 26.78
CA ARG A 43 -1.09 7.64 27.41
C ARG A 43 -1.19 6.19 27.89
N GLU A 44 -2.36 5.80 28.39
CA GLU A 44 -2.62 4.44 28.90
C GLU A 44 -2.59 3.42 27.75
N GLU A 45 -3.19 3.75 26.60
CA GLU A 45 -3.16 2.90 25.41
C GLU A 45 -1.74 2.80 24.82
N VAL A 46 -0.93 3.87 24.88
CA VAL A 46 0.49 3.80 24.48
C VAL A 46 1.26 2.84 25.40
N GLU A 47 1.06 2.93 26.70
CA GLU A 47 1.70 2.03 27.68
C GLU A 47 1.25 0.56 27.47
N GLU A 48 -0.03 0.32 27.15
CA GLU A 48 -0.54 -1.00 26.80
C GLU A 48 0.04 -1.54 25.50
N LEU A 49 0.18 -0.70 24.46
CA LEU A 49 0.80 -1.07 23.19
C LEU A 49 2.28 -1.44 23.34
N ASP A 50 3.02 -0.72 24.20
CA ASP A 50 4.42 -1.03 24.50
C ASP A 50 4.55 -2.38 25.23
N GLU A 51 3.65 -2.68 26.16
CA GLU A 51 3.58 -3.97 26.85
C GLU A 51 3.28 -5.11 25.86
N LEU A 52 2.25 -4.96 25.03
CA LEU A 52 1.88 -5.92 23.98
C LEU A 52 3.02 -6.18 22.99
N SER A 53 3.74 -5.13 22.61
CA SER A 53 4.91 -5.21 21.72
C SER A 53 6.04 -6.01 22.36
N ARG A 54 6.31 -5.80 23.65
CA ARG A 54 7.30 -6.57 24.41
C ARG A 54 6.88 -8.04 24.52
N GLU A 55 5.66 -8.30 24.97
CA GLU A 55 5.14 -9.67 25.12
C GLU A 55 5.15 -10.42 23.79
N THR A 56 4.77 -9.77 22.68
CA THR A 56 4.80 -10.38 21.35
C THR A 56 6.22 -10.69 20.89
N ARG A 57 7.23 -9.88 21.24
CA ARG A 57 8.63 -10.19 20.91
C ARG A 57 9.19 -11.35 21.72
N GLU A 58 8.79 -11.46 22.98
CA GLU A 58 9.28 -12.49 23.89
C GLU A 58 8.57 -13.84 23.69
N ASN A 59 7.25 -13.79 23.51
CA ASN A 59 6.36 -14.97 23.57
C ASN A 59 5.50 -15.15 22.31
N GLY A 60 5.58 -14.24 21.34
CA GLY A 60 4.72 -14.26 20.16
C GLY A 60 5.07 -15.35 19.15
N ILE A 61 4.10 -15.67 18.30
CA ILE A 61 4.26 -16.64 17.21
C ILE A 61 5.08 -15.99 16.08
N PRO A 62 6.18 -16.61 15.63
CA PRO A 62 6.94 -16.11 14.50
C PRO A 62 6.19 -16.43 13.19
N TRP A 63 5.18 -15.62 12.88
CA TRP A 63 4.26 -15.84 11.75
C TRP A 63 4.96 -16.08 10.42
N GLU A 64 6.09 -15.40 10.16
CA GLU A 64 6.84 -15.59 8.92
C GLU A 64 7.47 -17.00 8.81
N LYS A 65 7.97 -17.55 9.93
CA LYS A 65 8.41 -18.95 9.97
C LYS A 65 7.23 -19.89 9.79
N LEU A 66 6.12 -19.61 10.46
CA LEU A 66 4.92 -20.45 10.42
C LEU A 66 4.29 -20.49 9.01
N LYS A 67 4.18 -19.35 8.33
CA LYS A 67 3.68 -19.27 6.93
C LYS A 67 4.56 -20.08 5.99
N THR A 68 5.89 -19.96 6.14
CA THR A 68 6.86 -20.73 5.36
C THR A 68 6.69 -22.24 5.58
N GLU A 69 6.50 -22.68 6.84
CA GLU A 69 6.24 -24.08 7.18
C GLU A 69 4.90 -24.59 6.62
N LEU A 70 3.89 -23.72 6.52
CA LEU A 70 2.56 -24.02 6.00
C LEU A 70 2.43 -23.87 4.47
N GLY A 71 3.47 -23.37 3.79
CA GLY A 71 3.46 -23.14 2.34
C GLY A 71 2.52 -22.00 1.90
N LEU A 72 2.27 -21.02 2.76
CA LEU A 72 1.47 -19.82 2.52
C LEU A 72 2.32 -18.63 2.06
#